data_AF-A0ABC8XYR1-F1
#
_entry.id   AF-A0ABC8XYR1-F1
#
_cell.length_a   1.000
_cell.length_b   1.000
_cell.length_c   1.000
_cell.angle_alpha   90.00
_cell.angle_beta   90.00
_cell.angle_gamma   90.00
#
_symmetry.space_group_name_H-M   'P 1'
#
loop_
_entity.id
_entity.type
_entity.pdbx_description
1 polymer ?
#
loop_
_entity_poly.entity_id
_entity_poly.type
_entity_poly.pdbx_seq_one_letter_code
_entity_poly.pdbx_strand_id
1 'polypeptide(L)'
;MDEAADSSALLRRVEELQREKDEKQNALEVLVRRVEGLQYEIDEKVNLVEVLTRRVEELQRERDELRKDIEQLCMQQAGPGYISVATRMLSQRTAALEQDVENLQKKLNGCLRENQNLQEELAEAYRIKSQLAELHGAELSKNKDLEKQVRFFQNSVAQAFAERDSSLMECERAKEREEAVLKEFAEFEERKREYHSAIDDQKHLNDDLQRKLTELKAQTESSLKVILKFYDLRCRDCECPSNITFEEKCSILLDDSSDNWSFSSDGGTSTLKYIASLEQEKESLKAKMAKLQSNLRMGLEIEQHLQRNARILEKRQALYDQFLRNGLSELQKLYKHQRAEIMKALEEESSQLSKVVEEIQDKLSEICINVEASERPANEMQCCDSSCKDVHVTTDVSPSTCTSPKSDSPADSNSISFDESKALAQALQEKMEALMLFSQEQERYLLEKQKDQIVIEDLQKNLSQVKDEKVKVLMELAKLKEEHLQLKGSTVREGHGTGDSSKVIPGHDQHGMLKTMLKRTSLRHWMRSSNVGHGSSDGNDHTVCKEHSVDIARLRVENATLLEGVGTVERLTSSVHRLHIVLLKDFWLHCSVIK
;
A
#
# COMPACT_ATOMS: atom_id res chain seq x y z
N MET A 1 -27.12 146.64 -131.33
CA MET A 1 -28.56 146.69 -131.00
C MET A 1 -28.84 145.46 -130.15
N ASP A 2 -28.12 145.27 -129.06
CA ASP A 2 -28.21 145.99 -127.76
C ASP A 2 -29.39 145.48 -126.93
N GLU A 3 -29.26 144.24 -126.46
CA GLU A 3 -29.59 143.74 -125.11
C GLU A 3 -29.21 142.26 -125.07
N ALA A 4 -27.92 142.02 -125.35
CA ALA A 4 -27.28 140.71 -125.48
C ALA A 4 -26.49 140.32 -124.21
N ALA A 5 -26.77 140.93 -123.06
CA ALA A 5 -25.99 140.75 -121.82
C ALA A 5 -26.77 140.12 -120.66
N ASP A 6 -28.06 139.87 -120.83
CA ASP A 6 -28.90 139.12 -119.87
C ASP A 6 -29.32 137.74 -120.44
N SER A 7 -28.67 137.23 -121.49
CA SER A 7 -27.44 136.43 -121.38
C SER A 7 -27.18 135.81 -120.01
N SER A 8 -27.78 134.64 -119.87
CA SER A 8 -27.15 133.54 -119.15
C SER A 8 -27.24 133.60 -117.63
N ALA A 9 -27.58 134.73 -117.00
CA ALA A 9 -27.92 134.76 -115.58
C ALA A 9 -29.31 134.16 -115.35
N LEU A 10 -30.32 134.67 -116.07
CA LEU A 10 -31.68 134.10 -116.07
C LEU A 10 -31.71 132.69 -116.67
N LEU A 11 -30.96 132.45 -117.75
CA LEU A 11 -30.92 131.12 -118.37
C LEU A 11 -30.26 130.06 -117.46
N ARG A 12 -29.15 130.38 -116.76
CA ARG A 12 -28.58 129.48 -115.75
C ARG A 12 -29.52 129.27 -114.57
N ARG A 13 -30.26 130.30 -114.15
CA ARG A 13 -31.21 130.18 -113.04
C ARG A 13 -32.41 129.33 -113.43
N VAL A 14 -32.89 129.45 -114.67
CA VAL A 14 -33.94 128.60 -115.23
C VAL A 14 -33.45 127.17 -115.39
N GLU A 15 -32.24 126.93 -115.90
CA GLU A 15 -31.68 125.58 -115.99
C GLU A 15 -31.41 124.95 -114.62
N GLU A 16 -30.97 125.72 -113.63
CA GLU A 16 -30.75 125.28 -112.25
C GLU A 16 -32.09 124.97 -111.54
N LEU A 17 -33.11 125.81 -111.73
CA LEU A 17 -34.48 125.53 -111.27
C LEU A 17 -35.13 124.37 -112.02
N GLN A 18 -34.81 124.17 -113.30
CA GLN A 18 -35.28 123.02 -114.07
C GLN A 18 -34.61 121.73 -113.56
N ARG A 19 -33.31 121.78 -113.25
CA ARG A 19 -32.58 120.67 -112.64
C ARG A 19 -33.09 120.36 -111.23
N GLU A 20 -33.36 121.38 -110.41
CA GLU A 20 -33.94 121.22 -109.08
C GLU A 20 -35.39 120.69 -109.16
N LYS A 21 -36.17 121.15 -110.15
CA LYS A 21 -37.50 120.62 -110.44
C LYS A 21 -37.42 119.16 -110.84
N ASP A 22 -36.52 118.78 -111.73
CA ASP A 22 -36.38 117.40 -112.20
C ASP A 22 -35.85 116.49 -111.08
N GLU A 23 -34.92 116.96 -110.23
CA GLU A 23 -34.49 116.25 -109.02
C GLU A 23 -35.63 116.08 -108.01
N LYS A 24 -36.45 117.11 -107.79
CA LYS A 24 -37.62 117.01 -106.91
C LYS A 24 -38.73 116.16 -107.50
N GLN A 25 -38.91 116.17 -108.82
CA GLN A 25 -39.84 115.31 -109.54
C GLN A 25 -39.41 113.85 -109.39
N ASN A 26 -38.12 113.56 -109.54
CA ASN A 26 -37.56 112.22 -109.41
C ASN A 26 -37.61 111.74 -107.94
N ALA A 27 -37.30 112.62 -106.97
CA ALA A 27 -37.47 112.34 -105.54
C ALA A 27 -38.94 112.09 -105.16
N LEU A 28 -39.87 112.83 -105.76
CA LEU A 28 -41.31 112.62 -105.59
C LEU A 28 -41.73 111.26 -106.17
N GLU A 29 -41.23 110.89 -107.35
CA GLU A 29 -41.54 109.60 -107.97
C GLU A 29 -41.01 108.41 -107.14
N VAL A 30 -39.80 108.55 -106.56
CA VAL A 30 -39.25 107.56 -105.61
C VAL A 30 -40.08 107.48 -104.33
N LEU A 31 -40.55 108.61 -103.80
CA LEU A 31 -41.43 108.64 -102.64
C LEU A 31 -42.79 108.01 -102.93
N VAL A 32 -43.37 108.28 -104.10
CA VAL A 32 -44.64 107.67 -104.54
C VAL A 32 -44.49 106.15 -104.65
N ARG A 33 -43.44 105.64 -105.30
CA ARG A 33 -43.20 104.19 -105.36
C ARG A 33 -42.99 103.56 -103.98
N ARG A 34 -42.37 104.29 -103.05
CA ARG A 34 -42.21 103.82 -101.66
C ARG A 34 -43.53 103.82 -100.89
N VAL A 35 -44.39 104.82 -101.10
CA VAL A 35 -45.74 104.87 -100.53
C VAL A 35 -46.61 103.74 -101.12
N GLU A 36 -46.53 103.48 -102.42
CA GLU A 36 -47.21 102.35 -103.08
C GLU A 36 -46.71 101.01 -102.53
N GLY A 37 -45.39 100.85 -102.34
CA GLY A 37 -44.81 99.67 -101.70
C GLY A 37 -45.28 99.47 -100.25
N LEU A 38 -45.32 100.54 -99.46
CA LEU A 38 -45.85 100.50 -98.09
C LEU A 38 -47.37 100.24 -98.07
N GLN A 39 -48.11 100.76 -99.04
CA GLN A 39 -49.54 100.48 -99.17
C GLN A 39 -49.78 99.00 -99.44
N TYR A 40 -48.97 98.39 -100.31
CA TYR A 40 -49.04 96.95 -100.58
C TYR A 40 -48.70 96.11 -99.33
N GLU A 41 -47.66 96.48 -98.58
CA GLU A 41 -47.33 95.83 -97.30
C GLU A 41 -48.45 95.99 -96.25
N ILE A 42 -49.09 97.16 -96.21
CA ILE A 42 -50.24 97.41 -95.33
C ILE A 42 -51.42 96.52 -95.74
N ASP A 43 -51.75 96.45 -97.02
CA ASP A 43 -52.86 95.64 -97.52
C ASP A 43 -52.60 94.13 -97.31
N GLU A 44 -51.35 93.66 -97.45
CA GLU A 44 -50.97 92.28 -97.14
C GLU A 44 -51.10 91.98 -95.63
N LYS A 45 -50.66 92.91 -94.77
CA LYS A 45 -50.83 92.77 -93.32
C LYS A 45 -52.29 92.82 -92.90
N VAL A 46 -53.11 93.64 -93.53
CA VAL A 46 -54.57 93.68 -93.28
C VAL A 46 -55.20 92.34 -93.65
N ASN A 47 -54.86 91.78 -94.82
CA ASN A 47 -55.31 90.43 -95.20
C ASN A 47 -54.84 89.35 -94.22
N LEU A 48 -53.59 89.41 -93.74
CA LEU A 48 -53.08 88.47 -92.74
C LEU A 48 -53.83 88.60 -91.40
N VAL A 49 -54.10 89.83 -90.95
CA VAL A 49 -54.89 90.08 -89.74
C VAL A 49 -56.30 89.51 -89.89
N GLU A 50 -56.95 89.66 -91.05
CA GLU A 50 -58.26 89.06 -91.30
C GLU A 50 -58.22 87.52 -91.24
N VAL A 51 -57.21 86.88 -91.85
CA VAL A 51 -57.04 85.42 -91.81
C VAL A 51 -56.79 84.93 -90.38
N LEU A 52 -55.91 85.61 -89.63
CA LEU A 52 -55.64 85.28 -88.24
C LEU A 52 -56.87 85.49 -87.35
N THR A 53 -57.66 86.54 -87.60
CA THR A 53 -58.92 86.79 -86.89
C THR A 53 -59.91 85.65 -87.09
N ARG A 54 -60.12 85.22 -88.35
CA ARG A 54 -60.97 84.05 -88.65
C ARG A 54 -60.46 82.77 -87.97
N ARG A 55 -59.13 82.57 -87.91
CA ARG A 55 -58.55 81.40 -87.23
C ARG A 55 -58.76 81.44 -85.72
N VAL A 56 -58.68 82.61 -85.10
CA VAL A 56 -58.98 82.78 -83.67
C VAL A 56 -60.45 82.48 -83.39
N GLU A 57 -61.36 82.96 -84.24
CA GLU A 57 -62.79 82.67 -84.12
C GLU A 57 -63.11 81.17 -84.27
N GLU A 58 -62.43 80.46 -85.18
CA GLU A 58 -62.52 79.00 -85.29
C GLU A 58 -62.05 78.28 -84.03
N LEU A 59 -60.87 78.63 -83.52
CA LEU A 59 -60.34 78.03 -82.29
C LEU A 59 -61.22 78.33 -81.07
N GLN A 60 -61.86 79.50 -81.03
CA GLN A 60 -62.85 79.81 -80.00
C GLN A 60 -64.09 78.93 -80.11
N ARG A 61 -64.58 78.66 -81.33
CA ARG A 61 -65.67 77.70 -81.54
C ARG A 61 -65.29 76.29 -81.13
N GLU A 62 -64.11 75.79 -81.53
CA GLU A 62 -63.61 74.47 -81.12
C GLU A 62 -63.48 74.36 -79.59
N ARG A 63 -62.95 75.41 -78.94
CA ARG A 63 -62.86 75.48 -77.48
C ARG A 63 -64.25 75.43 -76.83
N ASP A 64 -65.22 76.16 -77.38
CA ASP A 64 -66.58 76.19 -76.86
C ASP A 64 -67.32 74.85 -77.07
N GLU A 65 -67.07 74.15 -78.18
CA GLU A 65 -67.56 72.80 -78.43
C GLU A 65 -66.93 71.77 -77.47
N LEU A 66 -65.61 71.76 -77.33
CA LEU A 66 -64.92 70.89 -76.38
C LEU A 66 -65.38 71.11 -74.94
N ARG A 67 -65.65 72.36 -74.57
CA ARG A 67 -66.20 72.69 -73.26
C ARG A 67 -67.60 72.08 -73.07
N LYS A 68 -68.47 72.15 -74.09
CA LYS A 68 -69.79 71.50 -74.05
C LYS A 68 -69.67 69.99 -73.94
N ASP A 69 -68.72 69.36 -74.64
CA ASP A 69 -68.47 67.92 -74.56
C ASP A 69 -68.00 67.50 -73.16
N ILE A 70 -67.08 68.27 -72.55
CA ILE A 70 -66.63 68.05 -71.16
C ILE A 70 -67.80 68.21 -70.19
N GLU A 71 -68.61 69.25 -70.35
CA GLU A 71 -69.81 69.46 -69.53
C GLU A 71 -70.81 68.30 -69.70
N GLN A 72 -70.97 67.76 -70.91
CA GLN A 72 -71.82 66.61 -71.20
C GLN A 72 -71.27 65.32 -70.56
N LEU A 73 -69.96 65.06 -70.64
CA LEU A 73 -69.31 63.93 -69.96
C LEU A 73 -69.44 64.03 -68.44
N CYS A 74 -69.23 65.22 -67.88
CA CYS A 74 -69.44 65.48 -66.46
C CYS A 74 -70.91 65.26 -66.06
N MET A 75 -71.89 65.71 -66.86
CA MET A 75 -73.30 65.43 -66.59
C MET A 75 -73.66 63.94 -66.70
N GLN A 76 -73.12 63.22 -67.69
CA GLN A 76 -73.33 61.78 -67.85
C GLN A 76 -72.70 60.98 -66.69
N GLN A 77 -71.52 61.39 -66.21
CA GLN A 77 -70.81 60.77 -65.10
C GLN A 77 -71.29 61.26 -63.72
N ALA A 78 -71.98 62.41 -63.65
CA ALA A 78 -72.63 62.93 -62.44
C ALA A 78 -74.00 62.30 -62.15
N GLY A 79 -74.48 61.39 -63.01
CA GLY A 79 -75.66 60.58 -62.72
C GLY A 79 -75.47 59.75 -61.44
N PRO A 80 -76.50 59.58 -60.60
CA PRO A 80 -76.42 58.79 -59.36
C PRO A 80 -75.85 57.37 -59.55
N GLY A 81 -76.00 56.79 -60.75
CA GLY A 81 -75.53 55.44 -61.08
C GLY A 81 -74.01 55.28 -61.19
N TYR A 82 -73.28 56.22 -61.80
CA TYR A 82 -71.82 56.06 -61.98
C TYR A 82 -71.07 56.30 -60.67
N ILE A 83 -71.42 57.37 -59.95
CA ILE A 83 -70.84 57.69 -58.63
C ILE A 83 -71.14 56.56 -57.64
N SER A 84 -72.35 56.00 -57.63
CA SER A 84 -72.68 54.88 -56.74
C SER A 84 -71.93 53.58 -57.08
N VAL A 85 -71.70 53.26 -58.36
CA VAL A 85 -70.90 52.09 -58.76
C VAL A 85 -69.43 52.26 -58.40
N ALA A 86 -68.83 53.41 -58.69
CA ALA A 86 -67.44 53.70 -58.31
C ALA A 86 -67.25 53.69 -56.79
N THR A 87 -68.18 54.32 -56.05
CA THR A 87 -68.19 54.30 -54.58
C THR A 87 -68.34 52.88 -54.06
N ARG A 88 -69.24 52.05 -54.61
CA ARG A 88 -69.41 50.65 -54.22
C ARG A 88 -68.15 49.82 -54.45
N MET A 89 -67.48 49.99 -55.60
CA MET A 89 -66.22 49.30 -55.88
C MET A 89 -65.11 49.74 -54.93
N LEU A 90 -64.99 51.04 -54.65
CA LEU A 90 -64.05 51.57 -53.68
C LEU A 90 -64.34 51.03 -52.27
N SER A 91 -65.58 51.09 -51.80
CA SER A 91 -65.99 50.54 -50.51
C SER A 91 -65.74 49.04 -50.40
N GLN A 92 -66.03 48.26 -51.47
CA GLN A 92 -65.74 46.82 -51.49
C GLN A 92 -64.24 46.54 -51.44
N ARG A 93 -63.44 47.29 -52.20
CA ARG A 93 -61.97 47.17 -52.17
C ARG A 93 -61.41 47.57 -50.81
N THR A 94 -61.91 48.65 -50.20
CA THR A 94 -61.53 49.08 -48.85
C THR A 94 -61.87 48.01 -47.83
N ALA A 95 -63.09 47.46 -47.83
CA ALA A 95 -63.49 46.39 -46.92
C ALA A 95 -62.65 45.10 -47.09
N ALA A 96 -62.33 44.73 -48.33
CA ALA A 96 -61.45 43.59 -48.60
C ALA A 96 -60.03 43.83 -48.06
N LEU A 97 -59.47 45.03 -48.27
CA LEU A 97 -58.16 45.41 -47.74
C LEU A 97 -58.16 45.49 -46.22
N GLU A 98 -59.22 46.01 -45.59
CA GLU A 98 -59.38 46.03 -44.12
C GLU A 98 -59.39 44.61 -43.55
N GLN A 99 -60.13 43.70 -44.19
CA GLN A 99 -60.15 42.28 -43.81
C GLN A 99 -58.78 41.63 -43.97
N ASP A 100 -58.07 41.89 -45.07
CA ASP A 100 -56.71 41.39 -45.29
C ASP A 100 -55.73 41.94 -44.26
N VAL A 101 -55.83 43.23 -43.92
CA VAL A 101 -55.03 43.85 -42.86
C VAL A 101 -55.32 43.20 -41.51
N GLU A 102 -56.59 42.98 -41.15
CA GLU A 102 -56.96 42.30 -39.91
C GLU A 102 -56.45 40.85 -39.87
N ASN A 103 -56.56 40.12 -40.99
CA ASN A 103 -56.04 38.77 -41.11
C ASN A 103 -54.51 38.71 -40.98
N LEU A 104 -53.80 39.65 -41.61
CA LEU A 104 -52.35 39.77 -41.50
C LEU A 104 -51.92 40.15 -40.08
N GLN A 105 -52.65 41.04 -39.40
CA GLN A 105 -52.42 41.38 -37.99
C GLN A 105 -52.62 40.16 -37.08
N LYS A 106 -53.68 39.37 -37.29
CA LYS A 106 -53.90 38.11 -36.53
C LYS A 106 -52.76 37.12 -36.74
N LYS A 107 -52.29 36.94 -37.98
CA LYS A 107 -51.14 36.07 -38.29
C LYS A 107 -49.85 36.60 -37.67
N LEU A 108 -49.60 37.90 -37.72
CA LEU A 108 -48.44 38.53 -37.09
C LEU A 108 -48.46 38.31 -35.57
N ASN A 109 -49.60 38.53 -34.92
CA ASN A 109 -49.77 38.29 -33.49
C ASN A 109 -49.65 36.80 -33.11
N GLY A 110 -50.07 35.89 -34.00
CA GLY A 110 -49.81 34.46 -33.87
C GLY A 110 -48.31 34.15 -33.89
N CYS A 111 -47.62 34.63 -34.92
CA CYS A 111 -46.18 34.45 -35.09
C CYS A 111 -45.36 35.06 -33.93
N LEU A 112 -45.75 36.24 -33.41
CA LEU A 112 -45.10 36.85 -32.25
C LEU A 112 -45.23 35.99 -30.99
N ARG A 113 -46.41 35.40 -30.73
CA ARG A 113 -46.61 34.49 -29.60
C ARG A 113 -45.81 33.19 -29.76
N GLU A 114 -45.81 32.61 -30.96
CA GLU A 114 -44.99 31.43 -31.25
C GLU A 114 -43.49 31.72 -31.05
N ASN A 115 -43.01 32.88 -31.51
CA ASN A 115 -41.63 33.29 -31.29
C ASN A 115 -41.31 33.44 -29.79
N GLN A 116 -42.21 34.03 -29.01
CA GLN A 116 -42.03 34.10 -27.55
C GLN A 116 -42.00 32.71 -26.91
N ASN A 117 -42.90 31.80 -27.28
CA ASN A 117 -42.91 30.42 -26.78
C ASN A 117 -41.60 29.69 -27.13
N LEU A 118 -41.10 29.86 -28.36
CA LEU A 118 -39.82 29.28 -28.78
C LEU A 118 -38.63 29.86 -28.00
N GLN A 119 -38.68 31.14 -27.64
CA GLN A 119 -37.66 31.75 -26.78
C GLN A 119 -37.69 31.17 -25.35
N GLU A 120 -38.88 30.93 -24.80
CA GLU A 120 -39.06 30.27 -23.50
C GLU A 120 -38.58 28.82 -23.53
N GLU A 121 -38.94 28.05 -24.56
CA GLU A 121 -38.44 26.68 -24.78
C GLU A 121 -36.92 26.63 -24.93
N LEU A 122 -36.34 27.57 -25.67
CA LEU A 122 -34.89 27.69 -25.83
C LEU A 122 -34.21 27.99 -24.50
N ALA A 123 -34.76 28.92 -23.71
CA ALA A 123 -34.24 29.26 -22.39
C ALA A 123 -34.27 28.05 -21.44
N GLU A 124 -35.36 27.30 -21.43
CA GLU A 124 -35.48 26.08 -20.62
C GLU A 124 -34.51 24.98 -21.11
N ALA A 125 -34.33 24.83 -22.42
CA ALA A 125 -33.36 23.88 -22.98
C ALA A 125 -31.92 24.22 -22.53
N TYR A 126 -31.54 25.51 -22.52
CA TYR A 126 -30.25 25.94 -21.99
C TYR A 126 -30.13 25.71 -20.47
N ARG A 127 -31.21 25.92 -19.71
CA ARG A 127 -31.25 25.64 -18.28
C ARG A 127 -31.00 24.16 -17.99
N ILE A 128 -31.73 23.28 -18.67
CA ILE A 128 -31.57 21.81 -18.56
C ILE A 128 -30.14 21.39 -18.98
N LYS A 129 -29.61 21.97 -20.06
CA LYS A 129 -28.23 21.70 -20.51
C LYS A 129 -27.20 22.05 -19.44
N SER A 130 -27.37 23.17 -18.74
CA SER A 130 -26.49 23.57 -17.64
C SER A 130 -26.56 22.57 -16.47
N GLN A 131 -27.77 22.20 -16.05
CA GLN A 131 -27.97 21.21 -14.99
C GLN A 131 -27.35 19.86 -15.34
N LEU A 132 -27.48 19.41 -16.59
CA LEU A 132 -26.87 18.17 -17.05
C LEU A 132 -25.34 18.24 -17.03
N ALA A 133 -24.76 19.38 -17.39
CA ALA A 133 -23.30 19.58 -17.33
C ALA A 133 -22.78 19.53 -15.89
N GLU A 134 -23.51 20.14 -14.94
CA GLU A 134 -23.19 20.09 -13.51
C GLU A 134 -23.27 18.66 -12.96
N LEU A 135 -24.35 17.93 -13.25
CA LEU A 135 -24.52 16.53 -12.84
C LEU A 135 -23.42 15.63 -13.43
N HIS A 136 -23.09 15.80 -14.71
CA HIS A 136 -21.99 15.06 -15.33
C HIS A 136 -20.64 15.39 -14.68
N GLY A 137 -20.39 16.66 -14.35
CA GLY A 137 -19.20 17.07 -13.60
C GLY A 137 -19.11 16.41 -12.22
N ALA A 138 -20.21 16.36 -11.48
CA ALA A 138 -20.29 15.72 -10.17
C ALA A 138 -20.02 14.20 -10.25
N GLU A 139 -20.63 13.50 -11.21
CA GLU A 139 -20.39 12.07 -11.43
C GLU A 139 -18.96 11.79 -11.89
N LEU A 140 -18.36 12.65 -12.72
CA LEU A 140 -16.94 12.53 -13.09
C LEU A 140 -16.02 12.70 -11.86
N SER A 141 -16.33 13.64 -10.96
CA SER A 141 -15.56 13.82 -9.72
C SER A 141 -15.67 12.57 -8.84
N LYS A 142 -16.88 12.04 -8.66
CA LYS A 142 -17.13 10.81 -7.89
C LYS A 142 -16.39 9.61 -8.49
N ASN A 143 -16.41 9.46 -9.81
CA ASN A 143 -15.66 8.40 -10.49
C ASN A 143 -14.15 8.52 -10.28
N LYS A 144 -13.58 9.75 -10.31
CA LYS A 144 -12.17 9.96 -10.00
C LYS A 144 -11.84 9.54 -8.56
N ASP A 145 -12.72 9.80 -7.60
CA ASP A 145 -12.48 9.41 -6.21
C ASP A 145 -12.61 7.90 -6.00
N LEU A 146 -13.57 7.25 -6.65
CA LEU A 146 -13.65 5.78 -6.69
C LEU A 146 -12.42 5.16 -7.34
N GLU A 147 -11.90 5.74 -8.41
CA GLU A 147 -10.67 5.27 -9.06
C GLU A 147 -9.46 5.37 -8.12
N LYS A 148 -9.34 6.46 -7.34
CA LYS A 148 -8.30 6.58 -6.30
C LYS A 148 -8.44 5.48 -5.24
N GLN A 149 -9.65 5.19 -4.78
CA GLN A 149 -9.89 4.11 -3.81
C GLN A 149 -9.51 2.74 -4.39
N VAL A 150 -9.90 2.45 -5.63
CA VAL A 150 -9.52 1.19 -6.30
C VAL A 150 -7.99 1.06 -6.39
N ARG A 151 -7.29 2.13 -6.80
CA ARG A 151 -5.81 2.13 -6.84
C ARG A 151 -5.19 1.93 -5.47
N PHE A 152 -5.75 2.54 -4.43
CA PHE A 152 -5.31 2.32 -3.05
C PHE A 152 -5.42 0.85 -2.65
N PHE A 153 -6.58 0.21 -2.89
CA PHE A 153 -6.75 -1.20 -2.57
C PHE A 153 -5.85 -2.10 -3.41
N GLN A 154 -5.64 -1.80 -4.69
CA GLN A 154 -4.70 -2.53 -5.54
C GLN A 154 -3.28 -2.47 -4.99
N ASN A 155 -2.81 -1.29 -4.56
CA ASN A 155 -1.49 -1.11 -3.98
C ASN A 155 -1.37 -1.84 -2.63
N SER A 156 -2.38 -1.74 -1.77
CA SER A 156 -2.41 -2.42 -0.48
C SER A 156 -2.37 -3.95 -0.64
N VAL A 157 -3.13 -4.49 -1.60
CA VAL A 157 -3.10 -5.93 -1.93
C VAL A 157 -1.75 -6.35 -2.48
N ALA A 158 -1.15 -5.56 -3.38
CA ALA A 158 0.18 -5.85 -3.91
C ALA A 158 1.26 -5.85 -2.80
N GLN A 159 1.19 -4.90 -1.87
CA GLN A 159 2.09 -4.84 -0.72
C GLN A 159 1.91 -6.06 0.20
N ALA A 160 0.67 -6.44 0.53
CA ALA A 160 0.40 -7.61 1.36
C ALA A 160 0.93 -8.91 0.72
N PHE A 161 0.85 -9.04 -0.61
CA PHE A 161 1.46 -10.16 -1.33
C PHE A 161 2.99 -10.13 -1.26
N ALA A 162 3.63 -8.97 -1.42
CA ALA A 162 5.07 -8.84 -1.29
C ALA A 162 5.56 -9.19 0.13
N GLU A 163 4.86 -8.74 1.17
CA GLU A 163 5.15 -9.06 2.57
C GLU A 163 4.98 -10.56 2.86
N ARG A 164 3.91 -11.17 2.36
CA ARG A 164 3.67 -12.61 2.45
C ARG A 164 4.80 -13.39 1.77
N ASP A 165 5.18 -13.01 0.56
CA ASP A 165 6.20 -13.71 -0.21
C ASP A 165 7.58 -13.56 0.46
N SER A 166 7.91 -12.39 1.02
CA SER A 166 9.11 -12.18 1.84
C SER A 166 9.12 -13.09 3.08
N SER A 167 7.98 -13.15 3.80
CA SER A 167 7.82 -13.99 4.99
C SER A 167 7.94 -15.47 4.66
N LEU A 168 7.41 -15.90 3.50
CA LEU A 168 7.51 -17.27 3.01
C LEU A 168 8.97 -17.63 2.69
N MET A 169 9.70 -16.75 2.00
CA MET A 169 11.12 -16.95 1.72
C MET A 169 11.98 -16.98 3.00
N GLU A 170 11.61 -16.24 4.04
CA GLU A 170 12.24 -16.33 5.37
C GLU A 170 11.96 -17.66 6.06
N CYS A 171 10.70 -18.13 6.00
CA CYS A 171 10.28 -19.42 6.54
C CYS A 171 11.02 -20.58 5.86
N GLU A 172 11.13 -20.57 4.53
CA GLU A 172 11.87 -21.59 3.78
C GLU A 172 13.35 -21.61 4.19
N ARG A 173 14.01 -20.44 4.27
CA ARG A 173 15.40 -20.34 4.77
C ARG A 173 15.54 -20.81 6.22
N ALA A 174 14.55 -20.57 7.07
CA ALA A 174 14.57 -21.04 8.46
C ALA A 174 14.46 -22.57 8.52
N LYS A 175 13.59 -23.15 7.70
CA LYS A 175 13.42 -24.60 7.57
C LYS A 175 14.69 -25.28 7.06
N GLU A 176 15.35 -24.72 6.04
CA GLU A 176 16.65 -25.24 5.54
C GLU A 176 17.71 -25.26 6.66
N ARG A 177 17.76 -24.23 7.50
CA ARG A 177 18.68 -24.18 8.65
C ARG A 177 18.30 -25.20 9.73
N GLU A 178 17.01 -25.38 10.00
CA GLU A 178 16.53 -26.40 10.95
C GLU A 178 16.91 -27.81 10.47
N GLU A 179 16.68 -28.12 9.19
CA GLU A 179 17.06 -29.41 8.59
C GLU A 179 18.58 -29.65 8.68
N ALA A 180 19.40 -28.62 8.46
CA ALA A 180 20.85 -28.72 8.65
C ALA A 180 21.23 -29.03 10.10
N VAL A 181 20.62 -28.35 11.08
CA VAL A 181 20.87 -28.59 12.51
C VAL A 181 20.40 -29.98 12.94
N LEU A 182 19.26 -30.45 12.43
CA LEU A 182 18.77 -31.80 12.71
C LEU A 182 19.74 -32.87 12.20
N LYS A 183 20.36 -32.64 11.04
CA LYS A 183 21.40 -33.53 10.52
C LYS A 183 22.63 -33.56 11.43
N GLU A 184 23.13 -32.40 11.86
CA GLU A 184 24.25 -32.33 12.81
C GLU A 184 23.90 -33.02 14.14
N PHE A 185 22.66 -32.84 14.65
CA PHE A 185 22.20 -33.48 15.87
C PHE A 185 22.17 -35.02 15.75
N ALA A 186 21.74 -35.54 14.59
CA ALA A 186 21.78 -36.97 14.32
C ALA A 186 23.23 -37.52 14.36
N GLU A 187 24.19 -36.77 13.80
CA GLU A 187 25.62 -37.12 13.86
C GLU A 187 26.18 -37.06 15.30
N PHE A 188 25.70 -36.13 16.13
CA PHE A 188 26.05 -36.09 17.56
C PHE A 188 25.48 -37.29 18.34
N GLU A 189 24.22 -37.66 18.10
CA GLU A 189 23.60 -38.82 18.76
C GLU A 189 24.25 -40.15 18.33
N GLU A 190 24.69 -40.27 17.08
CA GLU A 190 25.50 -41.42 16.64
C GLU A 190 26.84 -41.50 17.38
N ARG A 191 27.61 -40.39 17.41
CA ARG A 191 28.87 -40.36 18.17
C ARG A 191 28.68 -40.64 19.65
N LYS A 192 27.60 -40.16 20.26
CA LYS A 192 27.26 -40.45 21.65
C LYS A 192 27.01 -41.95 21.87
N ARG A 193 26.29 -42.62 20.96
CA ARG A 193 26.10 -44.07 21.00
C ARG A 193 27.42 -44.83 20.90
N GLU A 194 28.31 -44.40 19.99
CA GLU A 194 29.66 -44.98 19.86
C GLU A 194 30.47 -44.85 21.16
N TYR A 195 30.51 -43.66 21.76
CA TYR A 195 31.21 -43.46 23.04
C TYR A 195 30.60 -44.27 24.17
N HIS A 196 29.28 -44.41 24.22
CA HIS A 196 28.62 -45.24 25.23
C HIS A 196 29.01 -46.71 25.10
N SER A 197 29.00 -47.24 23.86
CA SER A 197 29.48 -48.60 23.57
C SER A 197 30.93 -48.79 24.01
N ALA A 198 31.81 -47.84 23.70
CA ALA A 198 33.22 -47.93 24.08
C ALA A 198 33.42 -47.90 25.62
N ILE A 199 32.62 -47.13 26.33
CA ILE A 199 32.63 -47.10 27.81
C ILE A 199 32.20 -48.45 28.37
N ASP A 200 31.15 -49.06 27.82
CA ASP A 200 30.65 -50.35 28.28
C ASP A 200 31.66 -51.49 27.98
N ASP A 201 32.29 -51.47 26.81
CA ASP A 201 33.38 -52.39 26.47
C ASP A 201 34.55 -52.26 27.47
N GLN A 202 34.91 -51.02 27.84
CA GLN A 202 35.97 -50.75 28.80
C GLN A 202 35.58 -51.22 30.22
N LYS A 203 34.32 -51.07 30.64
CA LYS A 203 33.82 -51.61 31.91
C LYS A 203 33.94 -53.13 31.93
N HIS A 204 33.50 -53.82 30.88
CA HIS A 204 33.62 -55.27 30.77
C HIS A 204 35.08 -55.74 30.87
N LEU A 205 36.00 -55.04 30.19
CA LEU A 205 37.43 -55.34 30.29
C LEU A 205 37.96 -55.13 31.72
N ASN A 206 37.52 -54.08 32.40
CA ASN A 206 37.93 -53.81 33.78
C ASN A 206 37.40 -54.88 34.75
N ASP A 207 36.13 -55.27 34.61
CA ASP A 207 35.53 -56.36 35.38
C ASP A 207 36.27 -57.69 35.18
N ASP A 208 36.67 -57.99 33.93
CA ASP A 208 37.48 -59.16 33.60
C ASP A 208 38.88 -59.12 34.24
N LEU A 209 39.54 -57.96 34.22
CA LEU A 209 40.84 -57.77 34.87
C LEU A 209 40.73 -57.87 36.39
N GLN A 210 39.69 -57.29 36.98
CA GLN A 210 39.41 -57.38 38.41
C GLN A 210 39.20 -58.85 38.82
N ARG A 211 38.45 -59.62 38.01
CA ARG A 211 38.25 -61.06 38.25
C ARG A 211 39.57 -61.83 38.22
N LYS A 212 40.40 -61.62 37.20
CA LYS A 212 41.73 -62.24 37.10
C LYS A 212 42.64 -61.86 38.28
N LEU A 213 42.59 -60.61 38.71
CA LEU A 213 43.33 -60.16 39.89
C LEU A 213 42.89 -60.91 41.15
N THR A 214 41.58 -61.09 41.36
CA THR A 214 41.07 -61.84 42.51
C THR A 214 41.46 -63.31 42.46
N GLU A 215 41.45 -63.93 41.28
CA GLU A 215 41.87 -65.32 41.08
C GLU A 215 43.37 -65.51 41.38
N LEU A 216 44.23 -64.62 40.84
CA LEU A 216 45.66 -64.64 41.14
C LEU A 216 45.96 -64.40 42.61
N LYS A 217 45.21 -63.52 43.28
CA LYS A 217 45.33 -63.31 44.73
C LYS A 217 44.98 -64.58 45.51
N ALA A 218 43.88 -65.24 45.16
CA ALA A 218 43.48 -66.50 45.77
C ALA A 218 44.51 -67.62 45.52
N GLN A 219 45.06 -67.69 44.30
CA GLN A 219 46.13 -68.63 43.95
C GLN A 219 47.40 -68.35 44.77
N THR A 220 47.81 -67.08 44.86
CA THR A 220 48.95 -66.65 45.68
C THR A 220 48.74 -67.06 47.12
N GLU A 221 47.58 -66.77 47.71
CA GLU A 221 47.26 -67.16 49.08
C GLU A 221 47.30 -68.68 49.29
N SER A 222 46.82 -69.45 48.33
CA SER A 222 46.95 -70.92 48.33
C SER A 222 48.41 -71.36 48.32
N SER A 223 49.24 -70.78 47.43
CA SER A 223 50.68 -71.04 47.38
C SER A 223 51.39 -70.66 48.69
N LEU A 224 51.04 -69.52 49.31
CA LEU A 224 51.56 -69.13 50.62
C LEU A 224 51.25 -70.20 51.68
N LYS A 225 50.01 -70.72 51.71
CA LYS A 225 49.61 -71.80 52.64
C LYS A 225 50.42 -73.08 52.40
N VAL A 226 50.68 -73.43 51.14
CA VAL A 226 51.50 -74.58 50.77
C VAL A 226 52.92 -74.39 51.29
N ILE A 227 53.55 -73.24 51.01
CA ILE A 227 54.91 -72.92 51.46
C ILE A 227 55.02 -72.97 52.98
N LEU A 228 54.06 -72.40 53.70
CA LEU A 228 54.02 -72.47 55.16
C LEU A 228 53.95 -73.93 55.66
N LYS A 229 53.14 -74.79 55.04
CA LYS A 229 53.08 -76.22 55.41
C LYS A 229 54.39 -76.95 55.15
N PHE A 230 55.06 -76.69 54.04
CA PHE A 230 56.38 -77.27 53.75
C PHE A 230 57.44 -76.79 54.73
N TYR A 231 57.42 -75.50 55.07
CA TYR A 231 58.29 -74.95 56.11
C TYR A 231 58.01 -75.61 57.47
N ASP A 232 56.74 -75.76 57.86
CA ASP A 232 56.35 -76.44 59.11
C ASP A 232 56.79 -77.91 59.13
N LEU A 233 56.70 -78.62 58.00
CA LEU A 233 57.18 -80.00 57.87
C LEU A 233 58.70 -80.09 58.08
N ARG A 234 59.47 -79.20 57.42
CA ARG A 234 60.92 -79.11 57.63
C ARG A 234 61.29 -78.81 59.08
N CYS A 235 60.56 -77.91 59.74
CA CYS A 235 60.77 -77.56 61.15
C CYS A 235 60.54 -78.72 62.13
N ARG A 236 59.88 -79.82 61.71
CA ARG A 236 59.70 -81.01 62.57
C ARG A 236 60.95 -81.88 62.64
N ASP A 237 61.72 -81.92 61.56
CA ASP A 237 62.91 -82.77 61.44
C ASP A 237 64.22 -81.99 61.65
N CYS A 238 64.19 -80.65 61.68
CA CYS A 238 65.34 -79.75 61.86
C CYS A 238 65.01 -78.50 62.71
N GLU A 239 65.94 -78.02 63.54
CA GLU A 239 65.79 -76.74 64.28
C GLU A 239 65.78 -75.55 63.32
N CYS A 240 64.61 -74.92 63.15
CA CYS A 240 64.43 -73.79 62.23
C CYS A 240 64.13 -72.48 63.01
N PRO A 241 64.59 -71.31 62.50
CA PRO A 241 64.32 -70.03 63.12
C PRO A 241 62.84 -69.61 62.97
N SER A 242 62.23 -69.18 64.08
CA SER A 242 60.79 -68.91 64.15
C SER A 242 60.37 -67.48 63.72
N ASN A 243 61.30 -66.52 63.71
CA ASN A 243 61.05 -65.10 63.42
C ASN A 243 61.74 -64.64 62.12
N ILE A 244 61.49 -65.33 61.02
CA ILE A 244 61.99 -64.95 59.69
C ILE A 244 60.83 -64.58 58.76
N THR A 245 61.12 -63.69 57.81
CA THR A 245 60.18 -63.19 56.80
C THR A 245 59.74 -64.30 55.84
N PHE A 246 58.65 -64.08 55.11
CA PHE A 246 58.11 -65.08 54.19
C PHE A 246 59.08 -65.37 53.03
N GLU A 247 59.72 -64.34 52.49
CA GLU A 247 60.78 -64.50 51.48
C GLU A 247 61.96 -65.33 52.00
N GLU A 248 62.39 -65.13 53.26
CA GLU A 248 63.46 -65.93 53.87
C GLU A 248 63.05 -67.39 54.06
N LYS A 249 61.78 -67.67 54.43
CA LYS A 249 61.25 -69.05 54.48
C LYS A 249 61.28 -69.71 53.10
N CYS A 250 60.96 -68.96 52.04
CA CYS A 250 61.03 -69.45 50.66
C CYS A 250 62.46 -69.76 50.24
N SER A 251 63.40 -68.83 50.47
CA SER A 251 64.82 -69.02 50.12
C SER A 251 65.39 -70.25 50.82
N ILE A 252 65.09 -70.41 52.12
CA ILE A 252 65.50 -71.58 52.90
C ILE A 252 64.99 -72.88 52.28
N LEU A 253 63.70 -72.96 51.91
CA LEU A 253 63.11 -74.14 51.25
C LEU A 253 63.69 -74.38 49.84
N LEU A 254 64.04 -73.34 49.10
CA LEU A 254 64.65 -73.44 47.77
C LEU A 254 66.12 -73.88 47.83
N ASP A 255 66.83 -73.52 48.90
CA ASP A 255 68.22 -73.91 49.16
C ASP A 255 68.35 -75.34 49.74
N ASP A 256 67.24 -76.03 50.00
CA ASP A 256 67.28 -77.43 50.41
C ASP A 256 67.82 -78.33 49.30
N SER A 257 68.70 -79.26 49.70
CA SER A 257 69.12 -80.36 48.83
C SER A 257 67.88 -81.14 48.33
N SER A 258 67.86 -81.48 47.05
CA SER A 258 66.81 -82.31 46.45
C SER A 258 66.62 -83.65 47.16
N ASP A 259 67.66 -84.14 47.84
CA ASP A 259 67.63 -85.40 48.60
C ASP A 259 66.74 -85.29 49.85
N ASN A 260 66.64 -84.11 50.46
CA ASN A 260 65.81 -83.84 51.65
C ASN A 260 64.30 -83.90 51.34
N TRP A 261 63.92 -83.68 50.08
CA TRP A 261 62.53 -83.66 49.63
C TRP A 261 62.21 -84.79 48.66
N SER A 262 63.07 -85.80 48.57
CA SER A 262 62.92 -86.90 47.62
C SER A 262 61.90 -87.94 48.11
N PHE A 263 60.85 -88.14 47.31
CA PHE A 263 60.16 -89.42 47.21
C PHE A 263 60.17 -89.81 45.73
N SER A 264 61.04 -90.78 45.40
CA SER A 264 61.25 -91.39 44.07
C SER A 264 61.32 -90.41 42.88
N SER A 265 62.54 -90.11 42.46
CA SER A 265 62.85 -89.42 41.21
C SER A 265 62.43 -90.28 40.01
N ASP A 266 61.40 -89.86 39.29
CA ASP A 266 61.30 -90.13 37.87
C ASP A 266 60.47 -89.05 37.16
N GLY A 267 60.92 -88.64 35.98
CA GLY A 267 60.15 -87.76 35.10
C GLY A 267 60.91 -86.62 34.46
N GLY A 268 61.92 -86.94 33.64
CA GLY A 268 62.56 -86.02 32.69
C GLY A 268 61.65 -85.48 31.57
N THR A 269 60.34 -85.34 31.80
CA THR A 269 59.35 -84.81 30.86
C THR A 269 58.95 -83.36 31.14
N SER A 270 59.29 -82.81 32.32
CA SER A 270 58.89 -81.45 32.73
C SER A 270 59.74 -80.35 32.08
N THR A 271 61.05 -80.56 31.95
CA THR A 271 61.97 -79.53 31.42
C THR A 271 61.74 -79.25 29.93
N LEU A 272 61.50 -80.27 29.10
CA LEU A 272 61.21 -80.07 27.67
C LEU A 272 59.85 -79.41 27.41
N LYS A 273 58.83 -79.73 28.22
CA LYS A 273 57.50 -79.11 28.12
C LYS A 273 57.51 -77.65 28.58
N TYR A 274 58.33 -77.35 29.60
CA TYR A 274 58.57 -75.98 30.06
C TYR A 274 59.31 -75.14 29.00
N ILE A 275 60.36 -75.69 28.39
CA ILE A 275 61.10 -75.03 27.29
C ILE A 275 60.17 -74.75 26.11
N ALA A 276 59.37 -75.74 25.67
CA ALA A 276 58.41 -75.55 24.59
C ALA A 276 57.32 -74.49 24.92
N SER A 277 56.87 -74.43 26.19
CA SER A 277 55.91 -73.42 26.64
C SER A 277 56.51 -72.01 26.61
N LEU A 278 57.77 -71.85 27.04
CA LEU A 278 58.48 -70.57 26.99
C LEU A 278 58.76 -70.12 25.55
N GLU A 279 59.09 -71.04 24.65
CA GLU A 279 59.28 -70.74 23.23
C GLU A 279 57.96 -70.29 22.56
N GLN A 280 56.85 -70.96 22.89
CA GLN A 280 55.52 -70.56 22.40
C GLN A 280 55.11 -69.17 22.94
N GLU A 281 55.41 -68.89 24.21
CA GLU A 281 55.10 -67.60 24.83
C GLU A 281 55.96 -66.47 24.24
N LYS A 282 57.24 -66.75 23.95
CA LYS A 282 58.16 -65.84 23.24
C LYS A 282 57.66 -65.50 21.84
N GLU A 283 57.20 -66.47 21.07
CA GLU A 283 56.65 -66.22 19.73
C GLU A 283 55.29 -65.48 19.79
N SER A 284 54.45 -65.77 20.78
CA SER A 284 53.23 -65.01 21.07
C SER A 284 53.53 -63.54 21.40
N LEU A 285 54.54 -63.29 22.23
CA LEU A 285 55.01 -61.95 22.58
C LEU A 285 55.58 -61.20 21.37
N LYS A 286 56.38 -61.86 20.53
CA LYS A 286 56.87 -61.27 19.27
C LYS A 286 55.73 -60.88 18.34
N ALA A 287 54.71 -61.72 18.18
CA ALA A 287 53.54 -61.41 17.35
C ALA A 287 52.76 -60.21 17.90
N LYS A 288 52.57 -60.13 19.23
CA LYS A 288 51.96 -58.97 19.90
C LYS A 288 52.80 -57.70 19.72
N MET A 289 54.12 -57.80 19.83
CA MET A 289 55.04 -56.68 19.63
C MET A 289 55.01 -56.15 18.19
N ALA A 290 54.96 -57.05 17.20
CA ALA A 290 54.82 -56.69 15.78
C ALA A 290 53.48 -55.99 15.51
N LYS A 291 52.38 -56.47 16.10
CA LYS A 291 51.06 -55.83 16.02
C LYS A 291 51.07 -54.43 16.65
N LEU A 292 51.70 -54.27 17.82
CA LEU A 292 51.85 -52.97 18.47
C LEU A 292 52.70 -51.99 17.63
N GLN A 293 53.81 -52.45 17.03
CA GLN A 293 54.61 -51.63 16.13
C GLN A 293 53.83 -51.21 14.88
N SER A 294 53.00 -52.10 14.31
CA SER A 294 52.13 -51.77 13.19
C SER A 294 51.07 -50.72 13.57
N ASN A 295 50.44 -50.88 14.74
CA ASN A 295 49.45 -49.91 15.24
C ASN A 295 50.08 -48.55 15.52
N LEU A 296 51.30 -48.53 16.11
CA LEU A 296 52.04 -47.29 16.36
C LEU A 296 52.37 -46.56 15.05
N ARG A 297 52.77 -47.30 14.00
CA ARG A 297 53.02 -46.73 12.67
C ARG A 297 51.77 -46.09 12.07
N MET A 298 50.64 -46.80 12.11
CA MET A 298 49.36 -46.26 11.65
C MET A 298 48.93 -45.03 12.46
N GLY A 299 49.12 -45.06 13.78
CA GLY A 299 48.84 -43.91 14.66
C GLY A 299 49.65 -42.67 14.28
N LEU A 300 50.94 -42.84 13.95
CA LEU A 300 51.81 -41.76 13.49
C LEU A 300 51.36 -41.17 12.15
N GLU A 301 50.90 -42.01 11.21
CA GLU A 301 50.37 -41.56 9.91
C GLU A 301 49.09 -40.73 10.08
N ILE A 302 48.19 -41.16 10.98
CA ILE A 302 46.98 -40.41 11.34
C ILE A 302 47.35 -39.07 11.99
N GLU A 303 48.26 -39.07 12.96
CA GLU A 303 48.71 -37.85 13.64
C GLU A 303 49.30 -36.85 12.64
N GLN A 304 50.15 -37.31 11.72
CA GLN A 304 50.71 -36.45 10.68
C GLN A 304 49.62 -35.89 9.75
N HIS A 305 48.60 -36.68 9.39
CA HIS A 305 47.49 -36.19 8.58
C HIS A 305 46.68 -35.12 9.32
N LEU A 306 46.33 -35.36 10.58
CA LEU A 306 45.61 -34.41 11.42
C LEU A 306 46.41 -33.12 11.63
N GLN A 307 47.72 -33.22 11.84
CA GLN A 307 48.59 -32.06 12.00
C GLN A 307 48.67 -31.23 10.72
N ARG A 308 48.68 -31.85 9.53
CA ARG A 308 48.60 -31.13 8.25
C ARG A 308 47.25 -30.41 8.10
N ASN A 309 46.15 -31.08 8.42
CA ASN A 309 44.81 -30.49 8.33
C ASN A 309 44.66 -29.31 9.31
N ALA A 310 45.15 -29.44 10.54
CA ALA A 310 45.15 -28.37 11.54
C ALA A 310 45.89 -27.13 11.02
N ARG A 311 47.09 -27.29 10.46
CA ARG A 311 47.86 -26.19 9.87
C ARG A 311 47.13 -25.49 8.70
N ILE A 312 46.36 -26.24 7.91
CA ILE A 312 45.56 -25.66 6.81
C ILE A 312 44.40 -24.84 7.38
N LEU A 313 43.71 -25.36 8.39
CA LEU A 313 42.61 -24.67 9.05
C LEU A 313 43.08 -23.40 9.76
N GLU A 314 44.20 -23.44 10.47
CA GLU A 314 44.81 -22.28 11.11
C GLU A 314 45.14 -21.17 10.10
N LYS A 315 45.71 -21.52 8.94
CA LYS A 315 45.97 -20.56 7.86
C LYS A 315 44.68 -19.94 7.33
N ARG A 316 43.64 -20.76 7.13
CA ARG A 316 42.34 -20.27 6.64
C ARG A 316 41.67 -19.34 7.66
N GLN A 317 41.74 -19.69 8.94
CA GLN A 317 41.25 -18.85 10.03
C GLN A 317 41.97 -17.50 10.06
N ALA A 318 43.31 -17.50 9.99
CA ALA A 318 44.10 -16.27 9.98
C ALA A 318 43.73 -15.33 8.81
N LEU A 319 43.44 -15.89 7.63
CA LEU A 319 42.98 -15.11 6.47
C LEU A 319 41.60 -14.46 6.71
N TYR A 320 40.64 -15.21 7.26
CA TYR A 320 39.31 -14.67 7.55
C TYR A 320 39.36 -13.62 8.68
N ASP A 321 40.15 -13.86 9.72
CA ASP A 321 40.33 -12.90 10.81
C ASP A 321 40.92 -11.58 10.31
N GLN A 322 41.90 -11.64 9.40
CA GLN A 322 42.47 -10.45 8.78
C GLN A 322 41.43 -9.72 7.92
N PHE A 323 40.65 -10.44 7.12
CA PHE A 323 39.59 -9.87 6.29
C PHE A 323 38.52 -9.16 7.16
N LEU A 324 38.04 -9.80 8.22
CA LEU A 324 37.04 -9.24 9.12
C LEU A 324 37.57 -8.02 9.86
N ARG A 325 38.81 -8.06 10.35
CA ARG A 325 39.44 -6.89 11.01
C ARG A 325 39.55 -5.71 10.07
N ASN A 326 39.96 -5.94 8.83
CA ASN A 326 40.05 -4.87 7.82
C ASN A 326 38.65 -4.30 7.51
N GLY A 327 37.65 -5.15 7.26
CA GLY A 327 36.29 -4.72 6.98
C GLY A 327 35.67 -3.91 8.14
N LEU A 328 35.85 -4.37 9.38
CA LEU A 328 35.38 -3.65 10.57
C LEU A 328 36.12 -2.31 10.76
N SER A 329 37.43 -2.26 10.47
CA SER A 329 38.19 -1.01 10.55
C SER A 329 37.69 0.03 9.54
N GLU A 330 37.44 -0.38 8.30
CA GLU A 330 36.89 0.51 7.27
C GLU A 330 35.48 0.98 7.62
N LEU A 331 34.60 0.08 8.10
CA LEU A 331 33.27 0.46 8.57
C LEU A 331 33.33 1.46 9.73
N GLN A 332 34.24 1.25 10.67
CA GLN A 332 34.44 2.17 11.79
C GLN A 332 34.94 3.55 11.32
N LYS A 333 35.83 3.60 10.33
CA LYS A 333 36.29 4.87 9.73
C LYS A 333 35.13 5.60 9.06
N LEU A 334 34.33 4.90 8.26
CA LEU A 334 33.14 5.46 7.60
C LEU A 334 32.14 6.02 8.62
N TYR A 335 31.84 5.25 9.68
CA TYR A 335 30.95 5.69 10.74
C TYR A 335 31.47 6.95 11.44
N LYS A 336 32.77 7.00 11.80
CA LYS A 336 33.39 8.17 12.42
C LYS A 336 33.31 9.40 11.50
N HIS A 337 33.54 9.21 10.20
CA HIS A 337 33.49 10.28 9.22
C HIS A 337 32.07 10.84 9.08
N GLN A 338 31.07 9.97 8.85
CA GLN A 338 29.67 10.37 8.75
C GLN A 338 29.17 11.07 10.01
N ARG A 339 29.52 10.55 11.19
CA ARG A 339 29.18 11.20 12.47
C ARG A 339 29.78 12.60 12.57
N ALA A 340 31.03 12.79 12.15
CA ALA A 340 31.68 14.09 12.17
C ALA A 340 31.02 15.08 11.19
N GLU A 341 30.65 14.62 10.00
CA GLU A 341 29.93 15.44 9.02
C GLU A 341 28.56 15.87 9.53
N ILE A 342 27.78 14.94 10.11
CA ILE A 342 26.47 15.24 10.71
C ILE A 342 26.62 16.24 11.86
N MET A 343 27.58 16.04 12.76
CA MET A 343 27.84 16.96 13.87
C MET A 343 28.21 18.35 13.37
N LYS A 344 29.10 18.44 12.37
CA LYS A 344 29.49 19.71 11.76
C LYS A 344 28.29 20.45 11.16
N ALA A 345 27.44 19.76 10.40
CA ALA A 345 26.23 20.35 9.83
C ALA A 345 25.27 20.86 10.92
N LEU A 346 25.06 20.08 11.99
CA LEU A 346 24.22 20.51 13.12
C LEU A 346 24.78 21.73 13.85
N GLU A 347 26.09 21.80 14.06
CA GLU A 347 26.76 22.96 14.68
C GLU A 347 26.66 24.20 13.80
N GLU A 348 26.81 24.04 12.48
CA GLU A 348 26.64 25.13 11.50
C GLU A 348 25.19 25.66 11.51
N GLU A 349 24.20 24.78 11.44
CA GLU A 349 22.78 25.15 11.51
C GLU A 349 22.40 25.78 12.86
N SER A 350 22.91 25.25 13.97
CA SER A 350 22.71 25.84 15.30
C SER A 350 23.31 27.24 15.40
N SER A 351 24.48 27.46 14.79
CA SER A 351 25.14 28.76 14.77
C SER A 351 24.36 29.76 13.91
N GLN A 352 23.83 29.33 12.76
CA GLN A 352 22.96 30.15 11.92
C GLN A 352 21.68 30.54 12.66
N LEU A 353 21.03 29.58 13.33
CA LEU A 353 19.83 29.84 14.11
C LEU A 353 20.10 30.81 15.27
N SER A 354 21.22 30.66 15.97
CA SER A 354 21.61 31.60 17.04
C SER A 354 21.76 33.02 16.52
N LYS A 355 22.39 33.22 15.35
CA LYS A 355 22.50 34.54 14.71
C LYS A 355 21.13 35.12 14.36
N VAL A 356 20.23 34.32 13.80
CA VAL A 356 18.87 34.76 13.49
C VAL A 356 18.11 35.15 14.76
N VAL A 357 18.27 34.39 15.85
CA VAL A 357 17.68 34.71 17.14
C VAL A 357 18.26 36.02 17.71
N GLU A 358 19.58 36.21 17.64
CA GLU A 358 20.25 37.46 18.04
C GLU A 358 19.73 38.65 17.22
N GLU A 359 19.61 38.51 15.89
CA GLU A 359 19.04 39.56 15.02
C GLU A 359 17.57 39.89 15.36
N ILE A 360 16.76 38.88 15.70
CA ILE A 360 15.38 39.08 16.16
C ILE A 360 15.38 39.81 17.51
N GLN A 361 16.26 39.42 18.43
CA GLN A 361 16.38 40.02 19.76
C GLN A 361 16.84 41.48 19.67
N ASP A 362 17.77 41.80 18.77
CA ASP A 362 18.25 43.16 18.50
C ASP A 362 17.12 44.02 17.93
N LYS A 363 16.37 43.51 16.95
CA LYS A 363 15.18 44.19 16.38
C LYS A 363 14.09 44.42 17.43
N LEU A 364 13.84 43.43 18.30
CA LEU A 364 12.90 43.58 19.42
C LEU A 364 13.38 44.65 20.41
N SER A 365 14.68 44.68 20.72
CA SER A 365 15.28 45.68 21.61
C SER A 365 15.19 47.09 21.00
N GLU A 366 15.39 47.23 19.70
CA GLU A 366 15.20 48.49 18.97
C GLU A 366 13.73 48.95 19.00
N ILE A 367 12.78 48.03 18.85
CA ILE A 367 11.34 48.32 19.03
C ILE A 367 11.06 48.77 20.47
N CYS A 368 11.62 48.11 21.48
CA CYS A 368 11.45 48.49 22.89
C CYS A 368 12.03 49.88 23.19
N ILE A 369 13.19 50.23 22.64
CA ILE A 369 13.81 51.57 22.80
C ILE A 369 12.98 52.65 22.09
N ASN A 370 12.37 52.33 20.95
CA ASN A 370 11.47 53.25 20.24
C ASN A 370 10.12 53.46 20.96
N VAL A 371 9.70 52.54 21.84
CA VAL A 371 8.52 52.71 22.71
C VAL A 371 8.82 53.62 23.91
N GLU A 372 10.02 53.59 24.48
CA GLU A 372 10.40 54.46 25.60
C GLU A 372 10.63 55.94 25.21
N ALA A 373 10.82 56.24 23.91
CA ALA A 373 10.90 57.62 23.41
C ALA A 373 9.54 58.32 23.23
N SER A 374 8.43 57.59 23.41
CA SER A 374 7.06 58.09 23.25
C SER A 374 6.16 57.59 24.39
N GLU A 375 6.38 58.10 25.62
CA GLU A 375 5.33 58.61 26.53
C GLU A 375 5.82 58.76 28.00
N ARG A 376 5.40 59.86 28.63
CA ARG A 376 5.35 60.11 30.09
C ARG A 376 3.97 60.73 30.39
N PRO A 377 3.46 60.72 31.65
CA PRO A 377 3.57 59.75 32.73
C PRO A 377 2.22 59.39 33.40
N ALA A 378 2.26 58.39 34.30
CA ALA A 378 1.39 58.16 35.46
C ALA A 378 -0.11 57.80 35.26
N ASN A 379 -0.47 56.57 35.67
CA ASN A 379 -1.45 56.42 36.76
C ASN A 379 -1.34 55.03 37.40
N GLU A 380 -1.30 55.03 38.73
CA GLU A 380 -1.43 53.84 39.58
C GLU A 380 -2.82 53.21 39.39
N MET A 381 -2.90 51.89 39.18
CA MET A 381 -4.10 51.14 39.54
C MET A 381 -3.76 49.68 39.91
N GLN A 382 -3.69 49.53 41.22
CA GLN A 382 -3.86 48.37 42.10
C GLN A 382 -4.54 47.09 41.58
N CYS A 383 -3.90 45.97 41.95
CA CYS A 383 -4.37 44.60 42.23
C CYS A 383 -5.45 43.92 41.36
N CYS A 384 -5.19 42.66 40.99
CA CYS A 384 -5.68 41.50 41.78
C CYS A 384 -5.16 40.16 41.25
N ASP A 385 -4.65 39.35 42.18
CA ASP A 385 -4.68 37.88 42.11
C ASP A 385 -6.10 37.41 41.79
N SER A 386 -6.28 36.65 40.71
CA SER A 386 -7.21 35.51 40.72
C SER A 386 -7.11 34.65 39.45
N SER A 387 -6.89 33.35 39.70
CA SER A 387 -7.55 32.25 39.00
C SER A 387 -7.21 32.03 37.52
N CYS A 388 -6.23 31.16 37.28
CA CYS A 388 -6.15 30.32 36.08
C CYS A 388 -7.53 29.75 35.71
N LYS A 389 -8.00 30.07 34.51
CA LYS A 389 -8.97 29.25 33.80
C LYS A 389 -8.52 29.05 32.36
N ASP A 390 -8.39 27.77 32.07
CA ASP A 390 -8.18 27.12 30.79
C ASP A 390 -9.24 27.57 29.78
N VAL A 391 -8.80 28.01 28.60
CA VAL A 391 -9.69 28.33 27.47
C VAL A 391 -9.07 27.74 26.21
N HIS A 392 -9.71 26.66 25.74
CA HIS A 392 -9.49 26.08 24.43
C HIS A 392 -9.65 27.12 23.32
N VAL A 393 -8.65 27.22 22.44
CA VAL A 393 -8.75 28.04 21.22
C VAL A 393 -9.38 27.19 20.12
N THR A 394 -10.63 27.48 19.82
CA THR A 394 -11.30 27.06 18.58
C THR A 394 -10.90 28.00 17.45
N THR A 395 -10.37 27.41 16.38
CA THR A 395 -10.00 28.07 15.13
C THR A 395 -11.24 28.38 14.30
N ASP A 396 -11.54 29.65 14.08
CA ASP A 396 -12.28 30.10 12.90
C ASP A 396 -12.20 31.61 12.74
N VAL A 397 -11.61 32.13 11.65
CA VAL A 397 -12.00 33.38 10.97
C VAL A 397 -11.38 33.42 9.55
N SER A 398 -12.24 33.52 8.55
CA SER A 398 -11.96 33.83 7.14
C SER A 398 -11.72 35.35 6.90
N PRO A 399 -11.07 35.76 5.79
CA PRO A 399 -10.37 37.04 5.68
C PRO A 399 -11.26 38.19 5.17
N SER A 400 -11.04 39.39 5.72
CA SER A 400 -11.64 40.64 5.23
C SER A 400 -10.57 41.54 4.61
N THR A 401 -10.72 41.80 3.32
CA THR A 401 -10.14 42.92 2.54
C THR A 401 -10.34 44.28 3.20
N CYS A 402 -9.37 45.21 3.06
CA CYS A 402 -9.59 46.54 2.44
C CYS A 402 -8.39 47.51 2.49
N THR A 403 -8.01 47.98 1.28
CA THR A 403 -7.63 49.36 0.86
C THR A 403 -6.45 50.13 1.47
N SER A 404 -5.54 50.50 0.56
CA SER A 404 -4.49 51.54 0.59
C SER A 404 -4.98 52.97 0.89
N PRO A 405 -4.06 53.92 1.21
CA PRO A 405 -3.71 54.94 0.21
C PRO A 405 -2.22 55.37 0.15
N LYS A 406 -1.91 56.14 -0.90
CA LYS A 406 -0.61 56.44 -1.57
C LYS A 406 0.18 57.65 -1.02
N SER A 407 1.49 57.68 -1.34
CA SER A 407 2.33 58.87 -1.68
C SER A 407 3.77 58.38 -1.99
N ASP A 408 4.14 58.21 -3.26
CA ASP A 408 4.98 59.07 -4.15
C ASP A 408 6.52 58.86 -4.05
N SER A 409 7.09 58.42 -5.19
CA SER A 409 8.45 57.92 -5.53
C SER A 409 9.52 59.04 -5.69
N PRO A 410 10.85 58.80 -5.96
CA PRO A 410 11.41 57.62 -6.64
C PRO A 410 12.86 57.13 -6.33
N ALA A 411 13.11 55.94 -6.90
CA ALA A 411 14.35 55.36 -7.41
C ALA A 411 15.20 54.43 -6.51
N ASP A 412 15.47 53.28 -7.12
CA ASP A 412 16.54 52.31 -6.91
C ASP A 412 16.45 51.36 -5.71
N SER A 413 15.96 50.13 -5.96
CA SER A 413 16.80 48.93 -5.96
C SER A 413 16.00 47.63 -6.12
N ASN A 414 16.44 46.81 -7.08
CA ASN A 414 16.42 45.34 -7.11
C ASN A 414 15.09 44.57 -6.96
N SER A 415 14.66 44.04 -8.11
CA SER A 415 13.59 43.05 -8.29
C SER A 415 13.95 41.63 -7.80
N ILE A 416 14.43 41.46 -6.56
CA ILE A 416 14.82 40.14 -6.00
C ILE A 416 13.90 39.69 -4.84
N SER A 417 12.94 40.50 -4.38
CA SER A 417 12.19 40.21 -3.14
C SER A 417 10.97 39.29 -3.27
N PHE A 418 10.46 39.03 -4.47
CA PHE A 418 9.20 38.27 -4.62
C PHE A 418 9.38 36.75 -4.52
N ASP A 419 10.58 36.24 -4.84
CA ASP A 419 10.87 34.80 -4.83
C ASP A 419 11.29 34.31 -3.43
N GLU A 420 12.03 35.13 -2.67
CA GLU A 420 12.42 34.83 -1.29
C GLU A 420 11.21 34.80 -0.33
N SER A 421 10.25 35.72 -0.50
CA SER A 421 9.02 35.71 0.31
C SER A 421 8.15 34.48 0.01
N LYS A 422 8.19 33.96 -1.22
CA LYS A 422 7.46 32.75 -1.62
C LYS A 422 8.17 31.49 -1.14
N ALA A 423 9.50 31.45 -1.22
CA ALA A 423 10.32 30.40 -0.67
C ALA A 423 10.18 30.29 0.86
N LEU A 424 10.12 31.43 1.56
CA LEU A 424 9.89 31.48 3.01
C LEU A 424 8.48 30.99 3.38
N ALA A 425 7.45 31.43 2.64
CA ALA A 425 6.08 30.97 2.86
C ALA A 425 5.95 29.45 2.62
N GLN A 426 6.62 28.94 1.60
CA GLN A 426 6.67 27.50 1.31
C GLN A 426 7.43 26.73 2.40
N ALA A 427 8.57 27.23 2.86
CA ALA A 427 9.33 26.59 3.95
C ALA A 427 8.55 26.57 5.27
N LEU A 428 7.80 27.63 5.58
CA LEU A 428 6.91 27.68 6.75
C LEU A 428 5.77 26.68 6.62
N GLN A 429 5.20 26.54 5.42
CA GLN A 429 4.15 25.56 5.16
C GLN A 429 4.68 24.12 5.28
N GLU A 430 5.85 23.82 4.71
CA GLU A 430 6.51 22.52 4.83
C GLU A 430 6.87 22.20 6.30
N LYS A 431 7.29 23.20 7.10
CA LYS A 431 7.52 23.02 8.54
C LYS A 431 6.23 22.79 9.31
N MET A 432 5.14 23.46 8.95
CA MET A 432 3.82 23.25 9.58
C MET A 432 3.27 21.86 9.24
N GLU A 433 3.45 21.40 8.01
CA GLU A 433 3.12 20.04 7.57
C GLU A 433 3.97 19.00 8.30
N ALA A 434 5.28 19.22 8.46
CA ALA A 434 6.16 18.34 9.22
C ALA A 434 5.79 18.27 10.72
N LEU A 435 5.44 19.41 11.34
CA LEU A 435 4.98 19.45 12.73
C LEU A 435 3.63 18.76 12.91
N MET A 436 2.72 18.89 11.95
CA MET A 436 1.44 18.20 11.96
C MET A 436 1.61 16.68 11.84
N LEU A 437 2.54 16.22 10.97
CA LEU A 437 2.90 14.81 10.87
C LEU A 437 3.53 14.29 12.17
N PHE A 438 4.43 15.08 12.79
CA PHE A 438 5.04 14.70 14.07
C PHE A 438 3.99 14.63 15.20
N SER A 439 3.02 15.54 15.21
CA SER A 439 1.89 15.53 16.15
C SER A 439 1.02 14.28 15.96
N GLN A 440 0.66 13.94 14.72
CA GLN A 440 -0.09 12.71 14.42
C GLN A 440 0.68 11.44 14.82
N GLU A 441 2.00 11.41 14.60
CA GLU A 441 2.82 10.27 14.96
C GLU A 441 2.94 10.14 16.50
N GLN A 442 3.01 11.26 17.21
CA GLN A 442 2.98 11.26 18.68
C GLN A 442 1.63 10.75 19.22
N GLU A 443 0.51 11.13 18.59
CA GLU A 443 -0.83 10.63 18.95
C GLU A 443 -0.95 9.12 18.68
N ARG A 444 -0.47 8.64 17.53
CA ARG A 444 -0.40 7.20 17.23
C ARG A 444 0.44 6.45 18.24
N TYR A 445 1.61 6.96 18.59
CA TYR A 445 2.49 6.35 19.58
C TYR A 445 1.81 6.21 20.95
N LEU A 446 1.07 7.23 21.39
CA LEU A 446 0.32 7.19 22.65
C LEU A 446 -0.83 6.17 22.59
N LEU A 447 -1.56 6.11 21.48
CA LEU A 447 -2.65 5.14 21.27
C LEU A 447 -2.12 3.69 21.18
N GLU A 448 -1.00 3.46 20.50
CA GLU A 448 -0.34 2.15 20.42
C GLU A 448 0.11 1.69 21.81
N LYS A 449 0.73 2.58 22.59
CA LYS A 449 1.13 2.29 23.98
C LYS A 449 -0.08 1.94 24.86
N GLN A 450 -1.21 2.63 24.69
CA GLN A 450 -2.43 2.30 25.41
C GLN A 450 -3.00 0.93 24.99
N LYS A 451 -2.97 0.61 23.69
CA LYS A 451 -3.39 -0.70 23.16
C LYS A 451 -2.53 -1.82 23.75
N ASP A 452 -1.21 -1.65 23.76
CA ASP A 452 -0.27 -2.63 24.30
C ASP A 452 -0.48 -2.83 25.80
N GLN A 453 -0.78 -1.76 26.54
CA GLN A 453 -1.12 -1.85 27.96
C GLN A 453 -2.38 -2.71 28.21
N ILE A 454 -3.44 -2.52 27.41
CA ILE A 454 -4.67 -3.32 27.50
C ILE A 454 -4.38 -4.79 27.18
N VAL A 455 -3.57 -5.07 26.16
CA VAL A 455 -3.19 -6.44 25.79
C VAL A 455 -2.38 -7.11 26.91
N ILE A 456 -1.45 -6.38 27.54
CA ILE A 456 -0.66 -6.89 28.67
C ILE A 456 -1.57 -7.22 29.86
N GLU A 457 -2.52 -6.34 30.19
CA GLU A 457 -3.48 -6.57 31.29
C GLU A 457 -4.38 -7.78 31.02
N ASP A 458 -4.88 -7.95 29.79
CA ASP A 458 -5.70 -9.10 29.42
C ASP A 458 -4.89 -10.41 29.45
N LEU A 459 -3.63 -10.39 28.98
CA LEU A 459 -2.73 -11.54 29.09
C LEU A 459 -2.42 -11.90 30.54
N GLN A 460 -2.23 -10.91 31.42
CA GLN A 460 -2.03 -11.15 32.86
C GLN A 460 -3.28 -11.77 33.51
N LYS A 461 -4.47 -11.31 33.13
CA LYS A 461 -5.76 -11.87 33.59
C LYS A 461 -5.99 -13.30 33.06
N ASN A 462 -5.68 -13.56 31.80
CA ASN A 462 -5.76 -14.90 31.22
C ASN A 462 -4.76 -15.84 31.91
N LEU A 463 -3.56 -15.36 32.25
CA LEU A 463 -2.57 -16.13 32.97
C LEU A 463 -3.03 -16.47 34.41
N SER A 464 -3.64 -15.52 35.13
CA SER A 464 -4.20 -15.79 36.46
C SER A 464 -5.36 -16.77 36.39
N GLN A 465 -6.27 -16.62 35.42
CA GLN A 465 -7.37 -17.56 35.20
C GLN A 465 -6.86 -18.98 34.90
N VAL A 466 -5.92 -19.14 33.95
CA VAL A 466 -5.35 -20.45 33.61
C VAL A 466 -4.62 -21.06 34.81
N LYS A 467 -3.97 -20.24 35.63
CA LYS A 467 -3.35 -20.71 36.88
C LYS A 467 -4.41 -21.24 37.87
N ASP A 468 -5.50 -20.51 38.07
CA ASP A 468 -6.57 -20.91 38.99
C ASP A 468 -7.31 -22.16 38.48
N GLU A 469 -7.59 -22.25 37.18
CA GLU A 469 -8.18 -23.43 36.55
C GLU A 469 -7.25 -24.65 36.67
N LYS A 470 -5.94 -24.48 36.44
CA LYS A 470 -4.97 -25.57 36.61
C LYS A 470 -4.90 -26.02 38.08
N VAL A 471 -4.92 -25.10 39.04
CA VAL A 471 -4.97 -25.44 40.47
C VAL A 471 -6.26 -26.19 40.80
N LYS A 472 -7.40 -25.77 40.25
CA LYS A 472 -8.69 -26.46 40.42
C LYS A 472 -8.66 -27.88 39.86
N VAL A 473 -8.16 -28.07 38.64
CA VAL A 473 -8.02 -29.40 38.04
C VAL A 473 -7.06 -30.28 38.85
N LEU A 474 -5.96 -29.72 39.36
CA LEU A 474 -5.04 -30.46 40.23
C LEU A 474 -5.68 -30.85 41.56
N MET A 475 -6.51 -29.99 42.15
CA MET A 475 -7.30 -30.32 43.35
C MET A 475 -8.34 -31.41 43.06
N GLU A 476 -9.07 -31.33 41.95
CA GLU A 476 -10.02 -32.35 41.53
C GLU A 476 -9.32 -33.69 41.25
N LEU A 477 -8.15 -33.67 40.62
CA LEU A 477 -7.30 -34.85 40.40
C LEU A 477 -6.82 -35.45 41.72
N ALA A 478 -6.40 -34.62 42.68
CA ALA A 478 -5.99 -35.07 44.00
C ALA A 478 -7.15 -35.74 44.75
N LYS A 479 -8.35 -35.16 44.68
CA LYS A 479 -9.57 -35.71 45.26
C LYS A 479 -9.98 -37.03 44.59
N LEU A 480 -9.94 -37.10 43.26
CA LEU A 480 -10.19 -38.35 42.52
C LEU A 480 -9.16 -39.44 42.85
N LYS A 481 -7.90 -39.07 43.07
CA LYS A 481 -6.86 -40.01 43.50
C LYS A 481 -7.12 -40.52 44.91
N GLU A 482 -7.59 -39.66 45.82
CA GLU A 482 -8.00 -40.04 47.16
C GLU A 482 -9.23 -40.97 47.14
N GLU A 483 -10.26 -40.63 46.36
CA GLU A 483 -11.45 -41.46 46.16
C GLU A 483 -11.08 -42.82 45.53
N HIS A 484 -10.17 -42.86 44.55
CA HIS A 484 -9.67 -44.09 43.95
C HIS A 484 -8.87 -44.93 44.96
N LEU A 485 -8.07 -44.31 45.84
CA LEU A 485 -7.37 -45.02 46.92
C LEU A 485 -8.34 -45.56 47.97
N GLN A 486 -9.43 -44.84 48.28
CA GLN A 486 -10.50 -45.31 49.17
C GLN A 486 -11.30 -46.47 48.54
N LEU A 487 -11.62 -46.41 47.24
CA LEU A 487 -12.26 -47.50 46.47
C LEU A 487 -11.36 -48.72 46.32
N LYS A 488 -10.03 -48.53 46.26
CA LYS A 488 -9.06 -49.64 46.24
C LYS A 488 -8.78 -50.20 47.65
N GLY A 489 -8.99 -49.42 48.69
CA GLY A 489 -8.92 -49.84 50.09
C GLY A 489 -10.13 -50.65 50.57
N SER A 490 -11.27 -50.60 49.85
CA SER A 490 -12.49 -51.34 50.21
C SER A 490 -12.64 -52.72 49.55
N THR A 491 -11.66 -53.17 48.73
CA THR A 491 -11.69 -54.49 48.07
C THR A 491 -10.84 -55.57 48.75
N VAL A 492 -10.66 -55.48 50.08
CA VAL A 492 -10.14 -56.59 50.89
C VAL A 492 -11.05 -56.81 52.09
N ARG A 493 -12.11 -57.61 51.91
CA ARG A 493 -12.67 -58.51 52.93
C ARG A 493 -13.65 -59.49 52.28
N GLU A 494 -13.45 -60.78 52.60
CA GLU A 494 -14.32 -61.95 52.36
C GLU A 494 -14.56 -62.31 50.89
N GLY A 495 -14.47 -63.54 50.39
CA GLY A 495 -14.43 -64.87 50.96
C GLY A 495 -15.15 -65.79 49.96
N HIS A 496 -14.50 -66.87 49.50
CA HIS A 496 -15.03 -68.02 48.75
C HIS A 496 -15.74 -67.85 47.37
N GLY A 497 -15.38 -68.76 46.44
CA GLY A 497 -16.39 -69.45 45.61
C GLY A 497 -16.35 -69.22 44.09
N THR A 498 -15.73 -70.17 43.38
CA THR A 498 -16.26 -70.95 42.24
C THR A 498 -17.21 -70.29 41.21
N GLY A 499 -16.91 -70.46 39.91
CA GLY A 499 -17.93 -70.80 38.92
C GLY A 499 -18.15 -69.86 37.72
N ASP A 500 -17.46 -70.17 36.61
CA ASP A 500 -17.98 -70.49 35.27
C ASP A 500 -19.13 -69.71 34.57
N SER A 501 -18.90 -69.50 33.25
CA SER A 501 -19.88 -69.34 32.15
C SER A 501 -20.74 -68.06 32.13
N SER A 502 -21.23 -67.48 31.03
CA SER A 502 -21.19 -67.71 29.59
C SER A 502 -21.83 -66.49 28.89
N LYS A 503 -21.36 -66.19 27.68
CA LYS A 503 -22.04 -65.60 26.49
C LYS A 503 -23.40 -64.88 26.65
N VAL A 504 -23.51 -63.66 26.10
CA VAL A 504 -24.61 -63.20 25.21
C VAL A 504 -24.09 -62.09 24.24
N ILE A 505 -24.41 -62.22 22.95
CA ILE A 505 -24.32 -61.27 21.81
C ILE A 505 -25.74 -60.72 21.54
N PRO A 506 -26.11 -59.67 20.74
CA PRO A 506 -25.44 -58.49 20.15
C PRO A 506 -26.20 -57.15 20.40
N GLY A 507 -25.57 -56.00 20.13
CA GLY A 507 -26.24 -54.72 19.93
C GLY A 507 -25.60 -53.96 18.76
N HIS A 508 -26.37 -53.73 17.70
CA HIS A 508 -25.98 -53.03 16.48
C HIS A 508 -25.68 -51.56 16.79
N ASP A 509 -24.41 -51.19 16.72
CA ASP A 509 -23.95 -49.88 17.15
C ASP A 509 -23.46 -49.06 15.95
N GLN A 510 -24.15 -47.93 15.70
CA GLN A 510 -23.68 -46.77 14.91
C GLN A 510 -22.27 -46.28 15.36
N HIS A 511 -21.75 -46.85 16.44
CA HIS A 511 -20.39 -46.77 16.95
C HIS A 511 -19.31 -47.35 16.00
N GLY A 512 -19.67 -48.18 15.01
CA GLY A 512 -18.74 -48.82 14.08
C GLY A 512 -17.96 -47.83 13.21
N MET A 513 -18.61 -46.79 12.72
CA MET A 513 -17.99 -45.80 11.83
C MET A 513 -16.96 -44.92 12.58
N LEU A 514 -17.29 -44.51 13.80
CA LEU A 514 -16.37 -43.83 14.72
C LEU A 514 -15.19 -44.73 15.12
N LYS A 515 -15.43 -46.03 15.39
CA LYS A 515 -14.36 -47.00 15.71
C LYS A 515 -13.43 -47.25 14.52
N THR A 516 -13.93 -47.21 13.28
CA THR A 516 -13.08 -47.37 12.09
C THR A 516 -12.22 -46.14 11.81
N MET A 517 -12.70 -44.94 12.16
CA MET A 517 -11.88 -43.72 12.09
C MET A 517 -10.80 -43.71 13.19
N LEU A 518 -11.16 -44.06 14.43
CA LEU A 518 -10.19 -44.19 15.53
C LEU A 518 -9.17 -45.33 15.36
N LYS A 519 -9.46 -46.35 14.55
CA LYS A 519 -8.52 -47.44 14.25
C LYS A 519 -7.55 -47.12 13.11
N ARG A 520 -7.86 -46.14 12.26
CA ARG A 520 -6.98 -45.72 11.15
C ARG A 520 -5.90 -44.73 11.59
N THR A 521 -6.08 -44.06 12.72
CA THR A 521 -5.07 -43.19 13.32
C THR A 521 -4.39 -43.88 14.50
N SER A 522 -3.09 -43.64 14.63
CA SER A 522 -2.07 -44.43 15.32
C SER A 522 -2.13 -44.44 16.86
N LEU A 523 -3.32 -44.46 17.47
CA LEU A 523 -3.47 -44.30 18.93
C LEU A 523 -2.98 -45.51 19.76
N ARG A 524 -2.69 -46.66 19.13
CA ARG A 524 -2.21 -47.86 19.81
C ARG A 524 -0.76 -47.78 20.29
N HIS A 525 0.05 -46.86 19.76
CA HIS A 525 1.44 -46.70 20.19
C HIS A 525 1.53 -46.02 21.56
N TRP A 526 0.60 -45.12 21.87
CA TRP A 526 0.66 -44.26 23.06
C TRP A 526 0.33 -44.98 24.38
N MET A 527 -0.46 -46.04 24.37
CA MET A 527 -0.82 -46.78 25.60
C MET A 527 0.18 -47.85 26.05
N ARG A 528 1.28 -48.11 25.30
CA ARG A 528 2.26 -49.18 25.64
C ARG A 528 3.56 -48.70 26.29
N SER A 529 3.77 -47.40 26.50
CA SER A 529 5.06 -46.89 26.99
C SER A 529 5.15 -46.62 28.50
N SER A 530 4.10 -46.91 29.29
CA SER A 530 4.14 -46.74 30.75
C SER A 530 4.38 -48.09 31.44
N ASN A 531 5.60 -48.61 31.32
CA ASN A 531 6.13 -49.63 32.23
C ASN A 531 7.66 -49.49 32.29
N VAL A 532 8.22 -49.75 33.48
CA VAL A 532 9.61 -49.55 33.94
C VAL A 532 9.83 -48.13 34.46
N GLY A 533 10.30 -47.87 35.69
CA GLY A 533 10.93 -48.68 36.73
C GLY A 533 11.84 -47.74 37.52
N HIS A 534 11.89 -47.88 38.85
CA HIS A 534 12.70 -47.06 39.75
C HIS A 534 14.17 -46.91 39.33
N GLY A 535 14.70 -45.69 39.39
CA GLY A 535 16.13 -45.39 39.29
C GLY A 535 16.42 -43.91 39.51
N SER A 536 17.27 -43.61 40.48
CA SER A 536 17.58 -42.31 41.06
C SER A 536 18.39 -41.36 40.16
N SER A 537 18.30 -40.06 40.49
CA SER A 537 19.36 -39.05 40.47
C SER A 537 19.53 -38.17 39.23
N ASP A 538 19.11 -36.92 39.43
CA ASP A 538 19.84 -35.66 39.18
C ASP A 538 20.33 -35.32 37.77
N GLY A 539 19.87 -34.17 37.27
CA GLY A 539 20.49 -33.42 36.18
C GLY A 539 19.72 -33.38 34.86
N ASN A 540 19.19 -32.19 34.56
CA ASN A 540 18.94 -31.59 33.24
C ASN A 540 17.49 -31.67 32.68
N ASP A 541 16.68 -30.66 33.05
CA ASP A 541 15.27 -30.47 32.69
C ASP A 541 15.01 -29.89 31.26
N HIS A 542 16.01 -29.78 30.39
CA HIS A 542 15.85 -29.09 29.10
C HIS A 542 15.57 -29.99 27.89
N THR A 543 15.67 -31.31 27.99
CA THR A 543 15.42 -32.23 26.87
C THR A 543 13.97 -32.72 26.79
N VAL A 544 13.31 -32.90 27.93
CA VAL A 544 11.91 -33.38 28.00
C VAL A 544 10.92 -32.34 27.45
N CYS A 545 11.24 -31.05 27.53
CA CYS A 545 10.34 -29.96 27.12
C CYS A 545 10.20 -29.82 25.59
N LYS A 546 11.22 -30.22 24.81
CA LYS A 546 11.18 -30.15 23.33
C LYS A 546 10.34 -31.25 22.69
N GLU A 547 10.39 -32.48 23.21
CA GLU A 547 9.52 -33.57 22.73
C GLU A 547 8.05 -33.23 23.00
N HIS A 548 7.73 -32.70 24.19
CA HIS A 548 6.37 -32.29 24.52
C HIS A 548 5.89 -31.11 23.64
N SER A 549 6.75 -30.16 23.25
CA SER A 549 6.33 -29.06 22.37
C SER A 549 6.05 -29.51 20.94
N VAL A 550 6.83 -30.48 20.41
CA VAL A 550 6.62 -31.05 19.08
C VAL A 550 5.36 -31.92 19.07
N ASP A 551 5.09 -32.65 20.16
CA ASP A 551 3.85 -33.41 20.31
C ASP A 551 2.63 -32.51 20.50
N ILE A 552 2.74 -31.37 21.18
CA ILE A 552 1.67 -30.36 21.27
C ILE A 552 1.41 -29.70 19.91
N ALA A 553 2.44 -29.39 19.13
CA ALA A 553 2.28 -28.84 17.79
C ALA A 553 1.60 -29.86 16.85
N ARG A 554 2.00 -31.13 16.91
CA ARG A 554 1.36 -32.24 16.18
C ARG A 554 -0.10 -32.42 16.60
N LEU A 555 -0.39 -32.38 17.90
CA LEU A 555 -1.76 -32.44 18.43
C LEU A 555 -2.61 -31.24 17.99
N ARG A 556 -2.03 -30.04 17.87
CA ARG A 556 -2.76 -28.87 17.35
C ARG A 556 -3.12 -29.03 15.87
N VAL A 557 -2.20 -29.58 15.07
CA VAL A 557 -2.46 -29.87 13.64
C VAL A 557 -3.50 -30.98 13.48
N GLU A 558 -3.42 -32.05 14.28
CA GLU A 558 -4.42 -33.12 14.28
C GLU A 558 -5.79 -32.65 14.79
N ASN A 559 -5.84 -31.75 15.77
CA ASN A 559 -7.10 -31.16 16.26
C ASN A 559 -7.71 -30.19 15.23
N ALA A 560 -6.89 -29.38 14.56
CA ALA A 560 -7.34 -28.51 13.47
C ALA A 560 -7.92 -29.31 12.30
N THR A 561 -7.28 -30.41 11.90
CA THR A 561 -7.79 -31.30 10.84
C THR A 561 -9.06 -32.05 11.28
N LEU A 562 -9.20 -32.41 12.55
CA LEU A 562 -10.45 -32.96 13.08
C LEU A 562 -11.58 -31.93 13.09
N LEU A 563 -11.31 -30.67 13.45
CA LEU A 563 -12.28 -29.58 13.40
C LEU A 563 -12.74 -29.29 11.96
N GLU A 564 -11.82 -29.30 10.98
CA GLU A 564 -12.19 -29.22 9.56
C GLU A 564 -13.06 -30.41 9.13
N GLY A 565 -12.71 -31.62 9.57
CA GLY A 565 -13.52 -32.83 9.35
C GLY A 565 -14.94 -32.68 9.90
N VAL A 566 -15.09 -32.23 11.15
CA VAL A 566 -16.39 -31.97 11.77
C VAL A 566 -17.16 -30.88 11.00
N GLY A 567 -16.49 -29.79 10.60
CA GLY A 567 -17.12 -28.72 9.82
C GLY A 567 -17.57 -29.15 8.42
N THR A 568 -16.92 -30.16 7.80
CA THR A 568 -17.42 -30.77 6.55
C THR A 568 -18.65 -31.65 6.78
N VAL A 569 -18.68 -32.40 7.89
CA VAL A 569 -19.83 -33.23 8.27
C VAL A 569 -21.03 -32.37 8.65
N GLU A 570 -20.82 -31.25 9.34
CA GLU A 570 -21.87 -30.26 9.62
C GLU A 570 -22.44 -29.66 8.34
N ARG A 571 -21.59 -29.23 7.39
CA ARG A 571 -22.04 -28.75 6.07
C ARG A 571 -22.82 -29.80 5.28
N LEU A 572 -22.40 -31.06 5.34
CA LEU A 572 -23.11 -32.17 4.72
C LEU A 572 -24.46 -32.39 5.39
N THR A 573 -24.51 -32.35 6.73
CA THR A 573 -25.74 -32.50 7.51
C THR A 573 -26.73 -31.37 7.24
N SER A 574 -26.27 -30.12 7.15
CA SER A 574 -27.09 -28.98 6.75
C SER A 574 -27.61 -29.11 5.31
N SER A 575 -26.79 -29.63 4.39
CA SER A 575 -27.20 -29.88 3.00
C SER A 575 -28.27 -30.97 2.92
N VAL A 576 -28.09 -32.07 3.65
CA VAL A 576 -29.09 -33.14 3.77
C VAL A 576 -30.38 -32.63 4.39
N HIS A 577 -30.31 -31.80 5.43
CA HIS A 577 -31.49 -31.21 6.07
C HIS A 577 -32.25 -30.28 5.13
N ARG A 578 -31.55 -29.42 4.37
CA ARG A 578 -32.17 -28.58 3.34
C ARG A 578 -32.84 -29.42 2.25
N LEU A 579 -32.20 -30.50 1.82
CA LEU A 579 -32.74 -31.40 0.81
C LEU A 579 -33.99 -32.14 1.34
N HIS A 580 -33.99 -32.53 2.62
CA HIS A 580 -35.16 -33.09 3.29
C HIS A 580 -36.33 -32.11 3.35
N ILE A 581 -36.08 -30.82 3.64
CA ILE A 581 -37.11 -29.77 3.65
C ILE A 581 -37.68 -29.56 2.24
N VAL A 582 -36.83 -29.56 1.20
CA VAL A 582 -37.27 -29.43 -0.19
C VAL A 582 -38.15 -30.62 -0.59
N LEU A 583 -37.72 -31.85 -0.29
CA LEU A 583 -38.50 -33.05 -0.57
C LEU A 583 -39.82 -33.09 0.19
N LEU A 584 -39.86 -32.62 1.45
CA LEU A 584 -41.10 -32.50 2.22
C LEU A 584 -42.04 -31.44 1.64
N LYS A 585 -41.51 -30.32 1.13
CA LYS A 585 -42.30 -29.30 0.42
C LYS A 585 -42.87 -29.85 -0.88
N ASP A 586 -42.06 -30.53 -1.69
CA ASP A 586 -42.52 -31.15 -2.94
C ASP A 586 -43.58 -32.22 -2.66
N PHE A 587 -43.41 -33.02 -1.61
CA PHE A 587 -44.42 -33.99 -1.17
C PHE A 587 -45.73 -33.31 -0.72
N TRP A 588 -45.65 -32.19 0.00
CA TRP A 588 -46.84 -31.42 0.41
C TRP A 588 -47.56 -30.75 -0.75
N LEU A 589 -46.82 -30.22 -1.73
CA LEU A 589 -47.37 -29.70 -2.98
C LEU A 589 -48.04 -30.82 -3.78
N HIS A 590 -47.40 -31.99 -3.89
CA HIS A 590 -47.95 -33.13 -4.61
C HIS A 590 -49.20 -33.73 -3.94
N CYS A 591 -49.27 -33.70 -2.61
CA CYS A 591 -50.49 -34.08 -1.86
C CYS A 591 -51.60 -33.02 -1.93
N SER A 592 -51.27 -31.73 -2.08
CA SER A 592 -52.28 -30.66 -2.25
C SER A 592 -52.91 -30.65 -3.65
N VAL A 593 -52.25 -31.21 -4.66
CA VAL A 593 -52.77 -31.35 -6.03
C VAL A 593 -53.64 -32.61 -6.21
N ILE A 594 -53.64 -33.53 -5.24
CA ILE A 594 -54.41 -34.79 -5.27
C ILE A 594 -55.72 -34.70 -4.45
N LYS A 595 -56.01 -33.56 -3.81
CA LYS A 595 -57.35 -33.20 -3.29
C LYS A 595 -58.02 -32.20 -4.22
#